data_AF-A0A1J9NZI5-F1
#
_entry.id   AF-A0A1J9NZI5-F1
#
_cell.length_a   1.000
_cell.length_b   1.000
_cell.length_c   1.000
_cell.angle_alpha   90.00
_cell.angle_beta   90.00
_cell.angle_gamma   90.00
#
_symmetry.space_group_name_H-M   'P 1'
#
loop_
_entity.id
_entity.type
_entity.pdbx_description
1 polymer ?
#
loop_
_entity_poly.entity_id
_entity_poly.type
_entity_poly.pdbx_seq_one_letter_code
_entity_poly.pdbx_strand_id
1 'polypeptide(L)'
;MSTPLQPDVINPVTPPLKDLTIENITTNTNLINAQCPSPRLRYILSRLVTHLHDFTRETRLSTTEWSTGIQFLIDVGKICSSQRNEFILLSDILGLSLLVDAIDHPKPPGATEGTVLGPFHTHDVPTFENGDVLSHDSAGEAMLVICNVRDMAGNALAGVKVDIWETDSSGHYDVQYTAVEGKTKTDGRGVMYSDERGGFWFKAIKPVSYPIPHDGPVGKLLGSLRRHPYRPAHMHFMFSKEGWDCLI
;
A
#
# COMPACT_ATOMS: atom_id res chain seq x y z
N MET A 1 32.09 4.83 8.82
CA MET A 1 31.54 4.16 10.01
C MET A 1 30.94 5.23 10.90
N SER A 2 29.62 5.37 10.87
CA SER A 2 28.90 6.40 11.63
C SER A 2 28.66 5.85 13.04
N THR A 3 29.16 6.55 14.05
CA THR A 3 28.94 6.22 15.46
C THR A 3 27.43 6.15 15.74
N PRO A 4 26.92 5.10 16.41
CA PRO A 4 25.53 5.09 16.83
C PRO A 4 25.31 6.28 17.77
N LEU A 5 24.33 7.13 17.49
CA LEU A 5 23.84 8.11 18.45
C LEU A 5 23.47 7.34 19.73
N GLN A 6 24.19 7.60 20.83
CA GLN A 6 23.70 7.17 22.14
C GLN A 6 22.31 7.80 22.31
N PRO A 7 21.29 7.05 22.73
CA PRO A 7 20.02 7.67 23.09
C PRO A 7 20.32 8.67 24.20
N ASP A 8 19.97 9.94 23.97
CA ASP A 8 19.98 10.95 25.03
C ASP A 8 19.30 10.33 26.25
N VAL A 9 19.95 10.42 27.41
CA VAL A 9 19.36 9.97 28.67
C VAL A 9 18.21 10.91 28.98
N ILE A 10 17.04 10.61 28.42
CA ILE A 10 15.79 11.25 28.78
C ILE A 10 15.53 10.80 30.23
N ASN A 11 15.58 11.74 31.18
CA ASN A 11 15.08 11.53 32.52
C ASN A 11 13.56 11.79 32.49
N PRO A 12 12.71 10.75 32.32
CA PRO A 12 11.27 10.97 32.29
C PRO A 12 10.83 11.53 33.65
N VAL A 13 10.00 12.56 33.61
CA VAL A 13 9.29 13.02 34.81
C VAL A 13 8.19 12.00 35.08
N THR A 14 8.31 11.28 36.20
CA THR A 14 7.28 10.34 36.63
C THR A 14 5.96 11.09 36.84
N PRO A 15 4.89 10.78 36.08
CA PRO A 15 3.60 11.43 36.29
C PRO A 15 3.05 11.10 37.69
N PRO A 16 2.16 11.94 38.24
CA PRO A 16 1.51 11.65 39.52
C PRO A 16 0.83 10.28 39.48
N LEU A 17 1.02 9.48 40.53
CA LEU A 17 0.34 8.19 40.68
C LEU A 17 -1.17 8.45 40.80
N LYS A 18 -1.96 7.81 39.93
CA LYS A 18 -3.43 7.90 39.92
C LYS A 18 -4.04 6.53 40.17
N ASP A 19 -5.14 6.49 40.91
CA ASP A 19 -6.02 5.33 40.92
C ASP A 19 -6.69 5.23 39.55
N LEU A 20 -6.31 4.22 38.77
CA LEU A 20 -6.78 4.07 37.39
C LEU A 20 -8.22 3.56 37.37
N THR A 21 -9.06 4.25 36.63
CA THR A 21 -10.46 3.89 36.37
C THR A 21 -10.70 3.80 34.88
N ILE A 22 -11.84 3.21 34.49
CA ILE A 22 -12.29 3.15 33.09
C ILE A 22 -12.34 4.54 32.45
N GLU A 23 -12.68 5.57 33.24
CA GLU A 23 -12.82 6.95 32.76
C GLU A 23 -11.50 7.71 32.66
N ASN A 24 -10.51 7.42 33.51
CA ASN A 24 -9.30 8.24 33.61
C ASN A 24 -8.04 7.64 32.95
N ILE A 25 -8.08 6.35 32.57
CA ILE A 25 -6.90 5.65 32.05
C ILE A 25 -6.38 6.24 30.73
N THR A 26 -7.26 6.69 29.83
CA THR A 26 -6.85 7.34 28.56
C THR A 26 -6.05 8.61 28.81
N THR A 27 -6.55 9.47 29.69
CA THR A 27 -5.86 10.72 30.07
C THR A 27 -4.51 10.41 30.72
N ASN A 28 -4.44 9.38 31.57
CA ASN A 28 -3.19 8.98 32.20
C ASN A 28 -2.15 8.47 31.19
N THR A 29 -2.54 7.59 30.25
CA THR A 29 -1.65 7.10 29.19
C THR A 29 -1.14 8.24 28.31
N ASN A 30 -2.01 9.19 27.95
CA ASN A 30 -1.61 10.36 27.16
C ASN A 30 -0.63 11.28 27.92
N LEU A 31 -0.79 11.44 29.24
CA LEU A 31 0.16 12.19 30.07
C LEU A 31 1.54 11.54 30.11
N ILE A 32 1.61 10.20 30.18
CA ILE A 32 2.88 9.47 30.12
C ILE A 32 3.54 9.67 28.74
N ASN A 33 2.77 9.51 27.66
CA ASN A 33 3.27 9.68 26.29
C ASN A 33 3.69 11.13 25.96
N ALA A 34 3.18 12.12 26.70
CA ALA A 34 3.46 13.53 26.45
C ALA A 34 4.93 13.94 26.63
N GLN A 35 5.72 13.09 27.31
CA GLN A 35 7.15 13.25 27.51
C GLN A 35 7.97 13.03 26.24
N CYS A 36 7.36 12.51 25.16
CA CYS A 36 8.00 12.40 23.86
C CYS A 36 8.41 13.80 23.32
N PRO A 37 9.70 14.02 22.96
CA PRO A 37 10.15 15.32 22.47
C PRO A 37 9.61 15.65 21.08
N SER A 38 9.31 14.65 20.25
CA SER A 38 8.75 14.83 18.91
C SER A 38 7.29 15.29 19.01
N PRO A 39 6.95 16.54 18.62
CA PRO A 39 5.58 17.03 18.70
C PRO A 39 4.64 16.23 17.82
N ARG A 40 5.12 15.79 16.63
CA ARG A 40 4.33 15.00 15.68
C ARG A 40 4.03 13.61 16.21
N LEU A 41 5.04 12.91 16.75
CA LEU A 41 4.82 11.57 17.30
C LEU A 41 3.89 11.61 18.52
N ARG A 42 4.06 12.60 19.41
CA ARG A 42 3.17 12.83 20.55
C ARG A 42 1.73 13.05 20.11
N TYR A 43 1.49 13.85 19.07
CA TYR A 43 0.15 14.05 18.52
C TYR A 43 -0.44 12.75 17.99
N ILE A 44 0.29 12.01 17.16
CA ILE A 44 -0.17 10.74 16.57
C ILE A 44 -0.53 9.73 17.66
N LEU A 45 0.36 9.49 18.62
CA LEU A 45 0.12 8.52 19.70
C LEU A 45 -1.04 8.94 20.61
N SER A 46 -1.19 10.24 20.89
CA SER A 46 -2.33 10.71 21.68
C SER A 46 -3.66 10.43 20.98
N ARG A 47 -3.75 10.65 19.66
CA ARG A 47 -4.95 10.30 18.89
C ARG A 47 -5.17 8.80 18.84
N LEU A 48 -4.13 8.01 18.56
CA LEU A 48 -4.21 6.55 18.51
C LEU A 48 -4.73 5.96 19.83
N VAL A 49 -4.12 6.32 20.96
CA VAL A 49 -4.53 5.85 22.30
C VAL A 49 -5.97 6.23 22.58
N THR A 50 -6.36 7.46 22.25
CA THR A 50 -7.73 7.94 22.46
C THR A 50 -8.73 7.08 21.69
N HIS A 51 -8.55 6.93 20.37
CA HIS A 51 -9.44 6.13 19.53
C HIS A 51 -9.47 4.64 19.92
N LEU A 52 -8.33 4.06 20.30
CA LEU A 52 -8.25 2.67 20.76
C LEU A 52 -9.02 2.44 22.06
N HIS A 53 -8.87 3.35 23.03
CA HIS A 53 -9.60 3.27 24.30
C HIS A 53 -11.09 3.56 24.13
N ASP A 54 -11.45 4.51 23.26
CA ASP A 54 -12.84 4.79 22.88
C ASP A 54 -13.51 3.55 22.28
N PHE A 55 -12.88 2.91 21.28
CA PHE A 55 -13.36 1.67 20.69
C PHE A 55 -13.56 0.57 21.74
N THR A 56 -12.61 0.43 22.68
CA THR A 56 -12.69 -0.57 23.77
C THR A 56 -13.91 -0.32 24.67
N ARG A 57 -14.16 0.95 25.04
CA ARG A 57 -15.33 1.32 25.86
C ARG A 57 -16.64 1.17 25.10
N GLU A 58 -16.69 1.65 23.86
CA GLU A 58 -17.87 1.60 22.99
C GLU A 58 -18.36 0.18 22.80
N THR A 59 -17.43 -0.74 22.53
CA THR A 59 -17.74 -2.17 22.32
C THR A 59 -17.87 -2.97 23.60
N ARG A 60 -17.46 -2.40 24.74
CA ARG A 60 -17.28 -3.12 26.01
C ARG A 60 -16.44 -4.39 25.83
N LEU A 61 -15.33 -4.27 25.10
CA LEU A 61 -14.47 -5.38 24.70
C LEU A 61 -14.13 -6.29 25.89
N SER A 62 -14.52 -7.56 25.80
CA SER A 62 -14.23 -8.55 26.85
C SER A 62 -12.78 -9.00 26.82
N THR A 63 -12.29 -9.55 27.93
CA THR A 63 -10.95 -10.14 28.00
C THR A 63 -10.73 -11.25 26.97
N THR A 64 -11.77 -12.02 26.66
CA THR A 64 -11.72 -13.07 25.64
C THR A 64 -11.55 -12.48 24.24
N GLU A 65 -12.39 -11.50 23.87
CA GLU A 65 -12.29 -10.83 22.56
C GLU A 65 -10.96 -10.09 22.39
N TRP A 66 -10.50 -9.41 23.45
CA TRP A 66 -9.18 -8.79 23.49
C TRP A 66 -8.08 -9.83 23.25
N SER A 67 -8.11 -10.97 23.95
CA SER A 67 -7.12 -12.04 23.77
C SER A 67 -7.14 -12.61 22.35
N THR A 68 -8.32 -12.77 21.75
CA THR A 68 -8.48 -13.17 20.35
C THR A 68 -7.86 -12.14 19.40
N GLY A 69 -8.10 -10.84 19.61
CA GLY A 69 -7.52 -9.77 18.81
C GLY A 69 -5.99 -9.72 18.91
N ILE A 70 -5.43 -9.90 20.11
CA ILE A 70 -3.98 -9.99 20.32
C ILE A 70 -3.41 -11.21 19.58
N GLN A 71 -4.04 -12.38 19.70
CA GLN A 71 -3.59 -13.58 18.98
C GLN A 71 -3.64 -13.39 17.46
N PHE A 72 -4.68 -12.73 16.94
CA PHE A 72 -4.78 -12.38 15.53
C PHE A 72 -3.60 -11.51 15.07
N LEU A 73 -3.26 -10.45 15.81
CA LEU A 73 -2.11 -9.58 15.47
C LEU A 73 -0.76 -10.31 15.56
N ILE A 74 -0.61 -11.22 16.52
CA ILE A 74 0.56 -12.10 16.62
C ILE A 74 0.68 -12.98 15.37
N ASP A 75 -0.42 -13.61 14.95
CA ASP A 75 -0.41 -14.49 13.78
C ASP A 75 -0.17 -13.71 12.48
N VAL A 76 -0.70 -12.49 12.36
CA VAL A 76 -0.40 -11.56 11.24
C VAL A 76 1.11 -11.29 11.19
N GLY A 77 1.73 -10.99 12.34
CA GLY A 77 3.17 -10.76 12.40
C GLY A 77 3.99 -12.01 12.03
N LYS A 78 3.61 -13.19 12.50
CA LYS A 78 4.34 -14.45 12.27
C LYS A 78 4.43 -14.88 10.81
N ILE A 79 3.40 -14.58 10.01
CA ILE A 79 3.37 -14.97 8.59
C ILE A 79 4.07 -13.95 7.68
N CYS A 80 4.42 -12.77 8.20
CA CYS A 80 5.19 -11.78 7.46
C CYS A 80 6.61 -12.29 7.16
N SER A 81 7.11 -11.99 5.96
CA SER A 81 8.44 -12.30 5.46
C SER A 81 8.93 -11.16 4.54
N SER A 82 10.10 -11.31 3.92
CA SER A 82 10.57 -10.34 2.91
C SER A 82 9.71 -10.31 1.65
N GLN A 83 8.93 -11.37 1.38
CA GLN A 83 8.08 -11.50 0.18
C GLN A 83 6.58 -11.37 0.51
N ARG A 84 6.21 -11.36 1.80
CA ARG A 84 4.81 -11.28 2.24
C ARG A 84 4.69 -10.32 3.41
N ASN A 85 3.83 -9.32 3.28
CA ASN A 85 3.53 -8.41 4.39
C ASN A 85 2.03 -8.43 4.72
N GLU A 86 1.66 -9.29 5.67
CA GLU A 86 0.27 -9.47 6.09
C GLU A 86 -0.27 -8.24 6.85
N PHE A 87 0.58 -7.38 7.42
CA PHE A 87 0.16 -6.10 8.01
C PHE A 87 -0.26 -5.09 6.95
N ILE A 88 0.44 -5.02 5.81
CA ILE A 88 -0.01 -4.22 4.65
C ILE A 88 -1.35 -4.77 4.15
N LEU A 89 -1.47 -6.09 4.02
CA LEU A 89 -2.73 -6.69 3.58
C LEU A 89 -3.89 -6.43 4.56
N LEU A 90 -3.63 -6.46 5.86
CA LEU A 90 -4.60 -6.08 6.89
C LEU A 90 -5.01 -4.61 6.74
N SER A 91 -4.06 -3.71 6.49
CA SER A 91 -4.32 -2.30 6.19
C SER A 91 -5.22 -2.15 4.95
N ASP A 92 -4.95 -2.90 3.88
CA ASP A 92 -5.71 -2.87 2.63
C ASP A 92 -7.16 -3.30 2.85
N ILE A 93 -7.40 -4.43 3.53
CA ILE A 93 -8.77 -4.93 3.72
C ILE A 93 -9.60 -4.10 4.70
N LEU A 94 -8.94 -3.28 5.54
CA LEU A 94 -9.57 -2.30 6.42
C LEU A 94 -9.73 -0.93 5.75
N GLY A 95 -9.24 -0.76 4.51
CA GLY A 95 -9.31 0.49 3.75
C GLY A 95 -8.31 1.57 4.22
N LEU A 96 -7.40 1.24 5.14
CA LEU A 96 -6.45 2.20 5.70
C LEU A 96 -5.41 2.65 4.66
N SER A 97 -4.90 1.73 3.84
CA SER A 97 -3.89 2.06 2.83
C SER A 97 -4.42 3.09 1.81
N LEU A 98 -5.65 2.89 1.33
CA LEU A 98 -6.32 3.83 0.42
C LEU A 98 -6.59 5.17 1.11
N LEU A 99 -7.01 5.17 2.38
CA LEU A 99 -7.26 6.40 3.12
C LEU A 99 -5.97 7.21 3.33
N VAL A 100 -4.85 6.56 3.65
CA VAL A 100 -3.56 7.22 3.80
C VAL A 100 -3.13 7.82 2.47
N ASP A 101 -3.22 7.06 1.38
CA ASP A 101 -2.85 7.53 0.04
C ASP A 101 -3.66 8.77 -0.38
N ALA A 102 -4.97 8.74 -0.19
CA ALA A 102 -5.84 9.86 -0.52
C ALA A 102 -5.56 11.14 0.32
N ILE A 103 -5.08 11.00 1.56
CA ILE A 103 -4.71 12.14 2.42
C ILE A 103 -3.34 12.71 2.04
N ASP A 104 -2.38 11.85 1.72
CA ASP A 104 -0.99 12.24 1.45
C ASP A 104 -0.80 12.75 0.01
N HIS A 105 -1.62 12.28 -0.92
CA HIS A 105 -1.55 12.63 -2.34
C HIS A 105 -2.87 13.22 -2.89
N PRO A 106 -3.41 14.30 -2.29
CA PRO A 106 -4.65 14.90 -2.75
C PRO A 106 -4.51 15.41 -4.20
N LYS A 107 -5.44 15.02 -5.06
CA LYS A 107 -5.42 15.42 -6.47
C LYS A 107 -6.36 16.62 -6.72
N PRO A 108 -5.96 17.60 -7.55
CA PRO A 108 -6.86 18.67 -7.96
C PRO A 108 -8.11 18.12 -8.66
N PRO A 109 -9.29 18.73 -8.49
CA PRO A 109 -10.50 18.31 -9.20
C PRO A 109 -10.28 18.24 -10.72
N GLY A 110 -10.57 17.08 -11.32
CA GLY A 110 -10.39 16.83 -12.76
C GLY A 110 -9.04 16.23 -13.15
N ALA A 111 -8.09 16.09 -12.20
CA ALA A 111 -6.91 15.25 -12.40
C ALA A 111 -7.30 13.76 -12.36
N THR A 112 -6.46 12.91 -12.92
CA THR A 112 -6.59 11.46 -12.71
C THR A 112 -6.43 11.15 -11.23
N GLU A 113 -7.39 10.41 -10.68
CA GLU A 113 -7.35 9.96 -9.28
C GLU A 113 -6.20 8.97 -9.06
N GLY A 114 -5.50 9.13 -7.95
CA GLY A 114 -4.45 8.21 -7.53
C GLY A 114 -4.99 6.96 -6.84
N THR A 115 -4.15 5.94 -6.74
CA THR A 115 -4.42 4.75 -5.92
C THR A 115 -3.13 4.12 -5.39
N VAL A 116 -3.28 3.14 -4.51
CA VAL A 116 -2.16 2.43 -3.89
C VAL A 116 -1.28 1.72 -4.92
N LEU A 117 0.04 1.83 -4.75
CA LEU A 117 1.04 1.15 -5.59
C LEU A 117 0.87 -0.38 -5.60
N GLY A 118 0.52 -0.95 -4.46
CA GLY A 118 0.54 -2.40 -4.27
C GLY A 118 1.97 -2.96 -4.19
N PRO A 119 2.12 -4.26 -3.92
CA PRO A 119 3.40 -4.85 -3.51
C PRO A 119 4.28 -5.35 -4.67
N PHE A 120 3.87 -5.19 -5.93
CA PHE A 120 4.46 -5.91 -7.07
C PHE A 120 5.25 -5.02 -8.06
N HIS A 121 5.42 -3.74 -7.76
CA HIS A 121 6.27 -2.83 -8.55
C HIS A 121 7.77 -3.15 -8.36
N THR A 122 8.58 -2.98 -9.40
CA THR A 122 10.05 -3.18 -9.39
C THR A 122 10.75 -2.10 -10.22
N HIS A 123 12.01 -1.80 -9.90
CA HIS A 123 12.73 -0.66 -10.48
C HIS A 123 13.51 -0.98 -11.76
N ASP A 124 14.00 -2.21 -11.90
CA ASP A 124 14.84 -2.64 -13.03
C ASP A 124 13.99 -3.35 -14.10
N VAL A 125 13.26 -2.58 -14.89
CA VAL A 125 12.35 -3.10 -15.93
C VAL A 125 12.72 -2.60 -17.33
N PRO A 126 12.44 -3.37 -18.40
CA PRO A 126 12.74 -2.95 -19.76
C PRO A 126 11.99 -1.67 -20.15
N THR A 127 12.65 -0.82 -20.95
CA THR A 127 12.01 0.31 -21.61
C THR A 127 11.43 -0.14 -22.94
N PHE A 128 10.23 0.34 -23.28
CA PHE A 128 9.49 0.01 -24.48
C PHE A 128 9.21 1.24 -25.34
N GLU A 129 9.16 1.01 -26.64
CA GLU A 129 8.73 1.98 -27.64
C GLU A 129 7.24 1.79 -27.95
N ASN A 130 6.66 2.80 -28.60
CA ASN A 130 5.28 2.76 -29.05
C ASN A 130 5.01 1.55 -29.97
N GLY A 131 4.08 0.69 -29.52
CA GLY A 131 3.63 -0.51 -30.23
C GLY A 131 4.32 -1.82 -29.89
N ASP A 132 5.26 -1.79 -28.95
CA ASP A 132 5.83 -2.97 -28.35
C ASP A 132 4.80 -3.78 -27.54
N VAL A 133 5.21 -4.99 -27.16
CA VAL A 133 4.39 -5.97 -26.43
C VAL A 133 4.84 -6.02 -24.98
N LEU A 134 3.95 -5.63 -24.06
CA LEU A 134 4.18 -5.65 -22.62
C LEU A 134 4.10 -7.08 -22.05
N SER A 135 3.13 -7.88 -22.53
CA SER A 135 2.86 -9.24 -22.05
C SER A 135 2.89 -10.26 -23.18
N HIS A 136 3.65 -11.33 -23.01
CA HIS A 136 3.81 -12.44 -23.96
C HIS A 136 3.01 -13.69 -23.57
N ASP A 137 2.02 -13.54 -22.69
CA ASP A 137 1.13 -14.64 -22.30
C ASP A 137 0.17 -14.99 -23.44
N SER A 138 0.41 -16.14 -24.08
CA SER A 138 -0.41 -16.65 -25.18
C SER A 138 -1.83 -17.05 -24.78
N ALA A 139 -2.12 -17.23 -23.49
CA ALA A 139 -3.46 -17.55 -22.99
C ALA A 139 -4.30 -16.30 -22.70
N GLY A 140 -3.70 -15.11 -22.70
CA GLY A 140 -4.40 -13.85 -22.49
C GLY A 140 -5.19 -13.37 -23.72
N GLU A 141 -6.33 -12.73 -23.49
CA GLU A 141 -7.07 -12.01 -24.53
C GLU A 141 -6.28 -10.75 -24.91
N ALA A 142 -5.87 -10.61 -26.18
CA ALA A 142 -5.06 -9.48 -26.61
C ALA A 142 -5.77 -8.13 -26.42
N MET A 143 -5.05 -7.13 -25.93
CA MET A 143 -5.53 -5.78 -25.67
C MET A 143 -4.57 -4.73 -26.24
N LEU A 144 -5.11 -3.65 -26.81
CA LEU A 144 -4.33 -2.48 -27.21
C LEU A 144 -4.60 -1.35 -26.20
N VAL A 145 -3.55 -0.84 -25.57
CA VAL A 145 -3.63 0.27 -24.63
C VAL A 145 -3.13 1.53 -25.33
N ILE A 146 -3.97 2.57 -25.36
CA ILE A 146 -3.65 3.86 -25.97
C ILE A 146 -3.89 4.94 -24.93
N CYS A 147 -2.85 5.68 -24.59
CA CYS A 147 -2.87 6.67 -23.52
C CYS A 147 -2.41 8.04 -24.03
N ASN A 148 -2.85 9.09 -23.34
CA ASN A 148 -2.36 10.45 -23.56
C ASN A 148 -2.20 11.15 -22.20
N VAL A 149 -1.03 11.75 -21.97
CA VAL A 149 -0.70 12.47 -20.73
C VAL A 149 -0.85 13.96 -20.98
N ARG A 150 -1.67 14.61 -20.13
CA ARG A 150 -1.97 16.05 -20.23
C ARG A 150 -1.89 16.72 -18.87
N ASP A 151 -1.65 18.02 -18.88
CA ASP A 151 -1.85 18.86 -17.71
C ASP A 151 -3.33 19.22 -17.49
N MET A 152 -3.60 19.95 -16.41
CA MET A 152 -4.95 20.42 -16.05
C MET A 152 -5.55 21.42 -17.04
N ALA A 153 -4.74 22.03 -17.91
CA ALA A 153 -5.19 22.91 -18.99
C ALA A 153 -5.41 22.14 -20.32
N GLY A 154 -5.12 20.84 -20.35
CA GLY A 154 -5.25 19.98 -21.52
C GLY A 154 -4.03 20.00 -22.45
N ASN A 155 -2.93 20.65 -22.08
CA ASN A 155 -1.70 20.63 -22.87
C ASN A 155 -1.04 19.25 -22.78
N ALA A 156 -0.53 18.76 -23.91
CA ALA A 156 0.20 17.51 -23.96
C ALA A 156 1.52 17.58 -23.17
N LEU A 157 1.83 16.53 -22.40
CA LEU A 157 3.07 16.42 -21.64
C LEU A 157 3.98 15.37 -22.26
N ALA A 158 5.06 15.82 -22.91
CA ALA A 158 6.10 14.95 -23.47
C ALA A 158 7.14 14.51 -22.42
N GLY A 159 7.77 13.36 -22.63
CA GLY A 159 8.87 12.86 -21.79
C GLY A 159 8.45 12.48 -20.35
N VAL A 160 7.17 12.18 -20.12
CA VAL A 160 6.69 11.62 -18.85
C VAL A 160 7.10 10.16 -18.80
N LYS A 161 7.84 9.75 -17.77
CA LYS A 161 8.17 8.33 -17.54
C LYS A 161 6.94 7.63 -16.98
N VAL A 162 6.57 6.51 -17.60
CA VAL A 162 5.39 5.70 -17.24
C VAL A 162 5.83 4.28 -16.95
N ASP A 163 5.86 3.89 -15.69
CA ASP A 163 6.04 2.50 -15.28
C ASP A 163 4.67 1.80 -15.38
N ILE A 164 4.63 0.60 -15.96
CA ILE A 164 3.41 -0.15 -16.24
C ILE A 164 3.62 -1.58 -15.76
N TRP A 165 2.65 -2.15 -15.05
CA TRP A 165 2.67 -3.56 -14.68
C TRP A 165 1.27 -4.15 -14.51
N GLU A 166 1.12 -5.43 -14.83
CA GLU A 166 -0.12 -6.20 -14.73
C GLU A 166 0.14 -7.67 -14.41
N THR A 167 -0.93 -8.41 -14.14
CA THR A 167 -0.88 -9.87 -14.01
C THR A 167 -0.94 -10.54 -15.38
N ASP A 168 -0.48 -11.79 -15.46
CA ASP A 168 -0.81 -12.68 -16.56
C ASP A 168 -2.30 -13.12 -16.54
N SER A 169 -2.72 -13.95 -17.51
CA SER A 169 -4.09 -14.45 -17.63
C SER A 169 -4.53 -15.37 -16.49
N SER A 170 -3.59 -15.84 -15.67
CA SER A 170 -3.87 -16.63 -14.47
C SER A 170 -4.00 -15.78 -13.20
N GLY A 171 -3.73 -14.48 -13.29
CA GLY A 171 -3.82 -13.54 -12.17
C GLY A 171 -2.56 -13.44 -11.32
N HIS A 172 -1.39 -13.79 -11.86
CA HIS A 172 -0.10 -13.67 -11.17
C HIS A 172 0.80 -12.61 -11.83
N TYR A 173 1.50 -11.83 -11.03
CA TYR A 173 2.61 -11.01 -11.52
C TYR A 173 3.85 -11.90 -11.71
N ASP A 174 4.67 -11.59 -12.71
CA ASP A 174 5.92 -12.30 -13.01
C ASP A 174 6.84 -12.52 -11.78
N VAL A 175 6.93 -11.53 -10.87
CA VAL A 175 7.72 -11.59 -9.62
C VAL A 175 7.23 -12.63 -8.62
N GLN A 176 6.02 -13.14 -8.78
CA GLN A 176 5.48 -14.21 -7.93
C GLN A 176 5.95 -15.60 -8.38
N TYR A 177 6.48 -15.73 -9.61
CA TYR A 177 7.06 -16.98 -10.06
C TYR A 177 8.48 -17.14 -9.53
N THR A 178 8.79 -18.35 -9.05
CA THR A 178 10.15 -18.72 -8.66
C THR A 178 11.08 -18.59 -9.86
N ALA A 179 12.20 -17.88 -9.70
CA ALA A 179 13.18 -17.74 -10.77
C ALA A 179 13.65 -19.13 -11.23
N VAL A 180 13.30 -19.51 -12.46
CA VAL A 180 13.87 -20.69 -13.12
C VAL A 180 15.27 -20.28 -13.59
N GLU A 181 16.30 -21.02 -13.18
CA GLU A 181 17.69 -20.81 -13.59
C GLU A 181 18.26 -19.40 -13.30
N GLY A 182 17.79 -18.73 -12.24
CA GLY A 182 18.32 -17.43 -11.82
C GLY A 182 17.90 -16.24 -12.71
N LYS A 183 16.95 -16.45 -13.62
CA LYS A 183 16.27 -15.36 -14.36
C LYS A 183 14.77 -15.57 -14.26
N THR A 184 14.09 -14.78 -13.42
CA THR A 184 12.64 -14.60 -13.56
C THR A 184 12.41 -14.02 -14.96
N LYS A 185 11.58 -14.67 -15.78
CA LYS A 185 11.20 -14.12 -17.10
C LYS A 185 10.37 -12.86 -16.83
N THR A 186 11.00 -11.70 -16.94
CA THR A 186 10.29 -10.41 -16.84
C THR A 186 9.24 -10.34 -17.94
N ASP A 187 7.98 -10.18 -17.56
CA ASP A 187 6.83 -10.16 -18.47
C ASP A 187 5.68 -9.40 -17.81
N GLY A 188 4.82 -8.74 -18.60
CA GLY A 188 3.71 -7.95 -18.07
C GLY A 188 4.15 -6.70 -17.30
N ARG A 189 5.39 -6.22 -17.50
CA ARG A 189 5.90 -4.99 -16.88
C ARG A 189 6.89 -4.24 -17.78
N GLY A 190 6.95 -2.92 -17.65
CA GLY A 190 7.81 -2.08 -18.48
C GLY A 190 7.78 -0.61 -18.13
N VAL A 191 8.68 0.15 -18.76
CA VAL A 191 8.69 1.62 -18.73
C VAL A 191 8.49 2.15 -20.13
N MET A 192 7.66 3.19 -20.28
CA MET A 192 7.51 3.96 -21.52
C MET A 192 7.71 5.45 -21.25
N TYR A 193 7.89 6.22 -22.32
CA TYR A 193 7.92 7.68 -22.26
C TYR A 193 6.86 8.26 -23.18
N SER A 194 6.13 9.28 -22.71
CA SER A 194 5.18 9.98 -23.56
C SER A 194 5.87 10.77 -24.68
N ASP A 195 5.31 10.73 -25.88
CA ASP A 195 5.82 11.45 -27.05
C ASP A 195 5.54 12.96 -27.01
N GLU A 196 5.93 13.70 -28.05
CA GLU A 196 5.71 15.15 -28.17
C GLU A 196 4.23 15.58 -28.08
N ARG A 197 3.29 14.66 -28.34
CA ARG A 197 1.84 14.86 -28.24
C ARG A 197 1.26 14.27 -26.95
N GLY A 198 2.13 13.88 -26.03
CA GLY A 198 1.78 13.24 -24.76
C GLY A 198 1.32 11.78 -24.92
N GLY A 199 1.44 11.20 -26.11
CA GLY A 199 0.95 9.85 -26.41
C GLY A 199 1.93 8.76 -26.00
N PHE A 200 1.39 7.63 -25.54
CA PHE A 200 2.11 6.35 -25.51
C PHE A 200 1.12 5.20 -25.70
N TRP A 201 1.54 4.10 -26.30
CA TRP A 201 0.67 2.95 -26.56
C TRP A 201 1.45 1.65 -26.74
N PHE A 202 0.84 0.54 -26.33
CA PHE A 202 1.47 -0.78 -26.29
C PHE A 202 0.41 -1.89 -26.41
N LYS A 203 0.87 -3.08 -26.74
CA LYS A 203 0.06 -4.30 -26.75
C LYS A 203 0.21 -5.01 -25.41
N ALA A 204 -0.90 -5.42 -24.85
CA ALA A 204 -1.02 -6.08 -23.56
C ALA A 204 -1.98 -7.26 -23.67
N ILE A 205 -2.29 -7.87 -22.53
CA ILE A 205 -3.43 -8.78 -22.41
C ILE A 205 -4.50 -8.09 -21.56
N LYS A 206 -5.77 -8.45 -21.74
CA LYS A 206 -6.85 -7.96 -20.91
C LYS A 206 -6.66 -8.44 -19.47
N PRO A 207 -6.61 -7.53 -18.47
CA PRO A 207 -6.42 -7.94 -17.09
C PRO A 207 -7.55 -8.84 -16.61
N VAL A 208 -7.22 -9.75 -15.68
CA VAL A 208 -8.17 -10.64 -15.02
C VAL A 208 -8.31 -10.27 -13.55
N SER A 209 -9.46 -10.61 -12.96
CA SER A 209 -9.63 -10.48 -11.50
C SER A 209 -8.86 -11.60 -10.83
N TYR A 210 -8.14 -11.28 -9.75
CA TYR A 210 -7.30 -12.24 -9.04
C TYR A 210 -7.44 -12.09 -7.52
N PRO A 211 -7.24 -13.16 -6.74
CA PRO A 211 -7.32 -13.11 -5.30
C PRO A 211 -6.05 -12.51 -4.68
N ILE A 212 -6.21 -11.73 -3.61
CA ILE A 212 -5.10 -11.45 -2.67
C ILE A 212 -4.69 -12.74 -1.94
N PRO A 213 -3.46 -12.84 -1.39
CA PRO A 213 -3.10 -13.95 -0.51
C PRO A 213 -4.11 -14.12 0.63
N HIS A 214 -4.71 -15.30 0.75
CA HIS A 214 -5.83 -15.54 1.69
C HIS A 214 -5.70 -16.85 2.48
N ASP A 215 -4.50 -17.42 2.50
CA ASP A 215 -4.10 -18.57 3.32
C ASP A 215 -3.68 -18.16 4.75
N GLY A 216 -3.56 -16.85 5.00
CA GLY A 216 -3.15 -16.28 6.28
C GLY A 216 -4.29 -15.83 7.19
N PRO A 217 -3.96 -15.17 8.32
CA PRO A 217 -4.95 -14.62 9.25
C PRO A 217 -5.92 -13.64 8.59
N VAL A 218 -5.46 -12.80 7.65
CA VAL A 218 -6.34 -11.86 6.93
C VAL A 218 -7.38 -12.62 6.10
N GLY A 219 -6.97 -13.68 5.42
CA GLY A 219 -7.89 -14.55 4.69
C GLY A 219 -8.93 -15.21 5.59
N LYS A 220 -8.53 -15.67 6.78
CA LYS A 220 -9.47 -16.20 7.80
C LYS A 220 -10.48 -15.13 8.25
N LEU A 221 -10.01 -13.90 8.50
CA LEU A 221 -10.87 -12.78 8.87
C LEU A 221 -11.88 -12.47 7.75
N LEU A 222 -11.45 -12.42 6.49
CA LEU A 222 -12.35 -12.24 5.35
C LEU A 222 -13.41 -13.34 5.30
N GLY A 223 -13.02 -14.60 5.52
CA GLY A 223 -13.94 -15.73 5.63
C GLY A 223 -14.98 -15.55 6.73
N SER A 224 -14.55 -15.14 7.93
CA SER A 224 -15.47 -14.84 9.05
C SER A 224 -16.43 -13.70 8.74
N LEU A 225 -15.99 -12.70 7.97
CA LEU A 225 -16.80 -11.57 7.50
C LEU A 225 -17.62 -11.87 6.23
N ARG A 226 -17.53 -13.08 5.66
CA ARG A 226 -18.12 -13.46 4.37
C ARG A 226 -17.72 -12.54 3.21
N ARG A 227 -16.47 -12.08 3.21
CA ARG A 227 -15.86 -11.27 2.15
C ARG A 227 -15.01 -12.17 1.23
N HIS A 228 -15.05 -11.91 -0.07
CA HIS A 228 -14.15 -12.58 -1.03
C HIS A 228 -12.78 -11.90 -1.08
N PRO A 229 -11.70 -12.62 -1.46
CA PRO A 229 -10.35 -12.06 -1.57
C PRO A 229 -10.06 -11.41 -2.94
N TYR A 230 -11.00 -11.42 -3.89
CA TYR A 230 -10.75 -10.93 -5.26
C TYR A 230 -10.58 -9.42 -5.34
N ARG A 231 -9.54 -8.99 -6.07
CA ARG A 231 -9.42 -7.66 -6.67
C ARG A 231 -10.05 -7.68 -8.06
N PRO A 232 -10.72 -6.61 -8.49
CA PRO A 232 -11.19 -6.50 -9.87
C PRO A 232 -10.00 -6.48 -10.84
N ALA A 233 -10.24 -6.84 -12.10
CA ALA A 233 -9.27 -6.69 -13.17
C ALA A 233 -8.74 -5.24 -13.28
N HIS A 234 -7.42 -5.06 -13.31
CA HIS A 234 -6.79 -3.74 -13.41
C HIS A 234 -5.36 -3.84 -13.98
N MET A 235 -4.87 -2.72 -14.48
CA MET A 235 -3.49 -2.50 -14.90
C MET A 235 -2.94 -1.33 -14.08
N HIS A 236 -1.70 -1.43 -13.64
CA HIS A 236 -1.07 -0.38 -12.88
C HIS A 236 -0.27 0.56 -13.76
N PHE A 237 -0.24 1.83 -13.35
CA PHE A 237 0.58 2.87 -13.94
C PHE A 237 1.27 3.64 -12.82
N MET A 238 2.49 4.10 -13.07
CA MET A 238 3.12 5.12 -12.24
C MET A 238 3.79 6.15 -13.15
N PHE A 239 3.30 7.39 -13.10
CA PHE A 239 3.74 8.51 -13.90
C PHE A 239 4.70 9.38 -13.10
N SER A 240 5.85 9.69 -13.68
CA SER A 240 6.83 10.58 -13.07
C SER A 240 7.45 11.52 -14.09
N LYS A 241 7.60 12.78 -13.69
CA LYS A 241 8.27 13.83 -14.47
C LYS A 241 8.82 14.90 -13.51
N GLU A 242 10.02 15.40 -13.77
CA GLU A 242 10.60 16.47 -12.97
C GLU A 242 9.68 17.70 -12.95
N GLY A 243 9.43 18.23 -11.75
CA GLY A 243 8.52 19.36 -11.53
C GLY A 243 7.03 19.00 -11.46
N TRP A 244 6.68 17.72 -11.50
CA TRP A 244 5.31 17.21 -11.36
C TRP A 244 5.20 16.25 -10.19
N ASP A 245 4.03 16.21 -9.56
CA ASP A 245 3.72 15.20 -8.56
C ASP A 245 3.68 13.81 -9.20
N CYS A 246 4.21 12.82 -8.49
CA CYS A 246 4.05 11.42 -8.87
C CYS A 246 2.55 11.05 -8.87
N LEU A 247 2.12 10.33 -9.89
CA LEU A 247 0.77 9.75 -9.97
C LEU A 247 0.92 8.24 -10.06
N ILE A 248 0.28 7.53 -9.14
CA ILE A 248 0.17 6.07 -9.10
C ILE A 248 -1.31 5.73 -9.27
#